data_AF-A0A085M3X3-F1
#
_entry.id   AF-A0A085M3X3-F1
#
_cell.length_a   1.000
_cell.length_b   1.000
_cell.length_c   1.000
_cell.angle_alpha   90.00
_cell.angle_beta   90.00
_cell.angle_gamma   90.00
#
_symmetry.space_group_name_H-M   'P 1'
#
loop_
_entity.id
_entity.type
_entity.pdbx_description
1 polymer ?
#
loop_
_entity_poly.entity_id
_entity_poly.type
_entity_poly.pdbx_seq_one_letter_code
_entity_poly.pdbx_strand_id
1 'polypeptide(L)'
;MWWRYLLKEHIEKLNELRKSNIYTPIHEDSTDSARKTLTSLVQYFEHQTCDTELPEIRNRIRYTCNSQCPDIYGLPKIHKPGVPLRPVVSSIKSVTSRLA
;
A
#
# COMPACT_ATOMS: atom_id res chain seq x y z
N MET A 1 4.75 33.64 1.35
CA MET A 1 3.27 33.72 1.37
C MET A 1 2.60 32.59 0.58
N TRP A 2 3.01 32.32 -0.67
CA TRP A 2 2.37 31.32 -1.56
C TRP A 2 2.40 29.86 -1.09
N TRP A 3 3.53 29.39 -0.55
CA TRP A 3 3.65 28.01 -0.03
C TRP A 3 2.67 27.67 1.09
N ARG A 4 2.30 28.66 1.92
CA ARG A 4 1.32 28.47 3.00
C ARG A 4 -0.09 28.27 2.45
N TYR A 5 -0.42 28.90 1.33
CA TYR A 5 -1.71 28.75 0.67
C TYR A 5 -1.84 27.37 -0.01
N LEU A 6 -0.82 26.97 -0.77
CA LEU A 6 -0.73 25.64 -1.40
C LEU A 6 -0.80 24.50 -0.38
N LEU A 7 -0.09 24.64 0.75
CA LEU A 7 -0.14 23.65 1.82
C LEU A 7 -1.55 23.55 2.44
N LYS A 8 -2.24 24.67 2.61
CA LYS A 8 -3.60 24.70 3.15
C LYS A 8 -4.59 24.00 2.22
N GLU A 9 -4.57 24.32 0.92
CA GLU A 9 -5.42 23.68 -0.09
C GLU A 9 -5.15 22.17 -0.18
N HIS A 10 -3.87 21.76 -0.09
CA HIS A 10 -3.46 20.36 -0.10
C HIS A 10 -4.03 19.57 1.08
N ILE A 11 -3.96 20.11 2.30
CA ILE A 11 -4.51 19.50 3.52
C ILE A 11 -6.04 19.39 3.43
N GLU A 12 -6.71 20.44 2.95
CA GLU A 12 -8.17 20.43 2.76
C GLU A 12 -8.61 19.31 1.81
N LYS A 13 -7.89 19.13 0.70
CA LYS A 13 -8.21 18.09 -0.31
C LYS A 13 -7.89 16.68 0.16
N LEU A 14 -6.84 16.49 0.95
CA LEU A 14 -6.59 15.21 1.62
C LEU A 14 -7.71 14.86 2.61
N ASN A 15 -8.22 15.85 3.35
CA ASN A 15 -9.34 15.64 4.26
C ASN A 15 -10.65 15.34 3.51
N GLU A 16 -10.90 15.99 2.36
CA GLU A 16 -12.02 15.64 1.47
C GLU A 16 -11.92 14.20 0.99
N LEU A 17 -10.74 13.76 0.51
CA LEU A 17 -10.51 12.37 0.10
C LEU A 17 -10.76 11.39 1.23
N ARG A 18 -10.30 11.70 2.45
CA ARG A 18 -10.54 10.87 3.64
C ARG A 18 -12.03 10.76 4.01
N LYS A 19 -12.82 11.78 3.74
CA LYS A 19 -14.29 11.80 3.98
C LYS A 19 -15.09 11.24 2.82
N SER A 20 -14.50 11.14 1.63
CA SER A 20 -15.16 10.63 0.43
C SER A 20 -15.42 9.13 0.55
N ASN A 21 -16.40 8.63 -0.21
CA ASN A 21 -16.66 7.19 -0.33
C ASN A 21 -15.70 6.47 -1.29
N ILE A 22 -14.61 7.12 -1.72
CA ILE A 22 -13.63 6.56 -2.67
C ILE A 22 -12.64 5.63 -1.96
N TYR A 23 -12.30 5.95 -0.71
CA TYR A 23 -11.38 5.16 0.12
C TYR A 23 -12.03 4.83 1.45
N THR A 24 -11.87 3.58 1.89
CA THR A 24 -12.37 3.12 3.18
C THR A 24 -11.24 3.15 4.21
N PRO A 25 -11.43 3.81 5.38
CA PRO A 25 -10.46 3.73 6.46
C PRO A 25 -10.28 2.29 6.93
N ILE A 26 -9.03 1.88 7.15
CA ILE A 26 -8.72 0.58 7.74
C ILE A 26 -8.66 0.77 9.26
N HIS A 27 -9.33 -0.11 10.00
CA HIS A 27 -9.41 -0.03 11.47
C HIS A 27 -8.12 -0.51 12.17
N GLU A 28 -7.38 -1.42 11.54
CA GLU A 28 -6.18 -2.04 12.09
C GLU A 28 -5.18 -2.36 10.96
N ASP A 29 -3.90 -2.42 11.29
CA ASP A 29 -2.88 -2.87 10.34
C ASP A 29 -3.08 -4.36 10.00
N SER A 30 -3.65 -4.62 8.82
CA SER A 30 -3.91 -5.96 8.31
C SER A 30 -2.68 -6.64 7.68
N THR A 31 -1.50 -6.01 7.72
CA THR A 31 -0.28 -6.50 7.05
C THR A 31 0.09 -7.91 7.46
N ASP A 32 0.06 -8.24 8.77
CA ASP A 32 0.40 -9.57 9.23
C ASP A 32 -0.64 -10.62 8.84
N SER A 33 -1.92 -10.25 8.87
CA SER A 33 -3.03 -11.11 8.40
C SER A 33 -2.91 -11.42 6.91
N ALA A 34 -2.67 -10.38 6.10
CA ALA A 34 -2.44 -10.53 4.66
C ALA A 34 -1.21 -11.40 4.37
N ARG A 35 -0.11 -11.21 5.11
CA ARG A 35 1.11 -12.02 5.02
C ARG A 35 0.86 -13.49 5.35
N LYS A 36 0.17 -13.77 6.45
CA LYS A 36 -0.21 -15.14 6.85
C LYS A 36 -1.08 -15.80 5.78
N THR A 37 -2.12 -15.10 5.32
CA THR A 37 -3.03 -15.59 4.28
C THR A 37 -2.27 -15.92 2.99
N LEU A 38 -1.41 -15.01 2.52
CA LEU A 38 -0.60 -15.23 1.33
C LEU A 38 0.37 -16.42 1.51
N THR A 39 1.02 -16.52 2.67
CA THR A 39 1.92 -17.64 2.99
C THR A 39 1.18 -18.97 2.92
N SER A 40 -0.03 -19.06 3.49
CA SER A 40 -0.87 -20.26 3.45
C SER A 40 -1.28 -20.63 2.03
N LEU A 41 -1.61 -19.65 1.18
CA LEU A 41 -1.95 -19.88 -0.23
C LEU A 41 -0.75 -20.44 -1.01
N VAL A 42 0.44 -19.87 -0.83
CA VAL A 42 1.66 -20.37 -1.48
C VAL A 42 1.96 -21.82 -1.05
N GLN A 43 1.84 -22.12 0.25
CA GLN A 43 2.00 -23.49 0.76
C GLN A 43 0.98 -24.47 0.17
N TYR A 44 -0.27 -24.03 0.02
CA TYR A 44 -1.30 -24.84 -0.63
C TYR A 44 -0.93 -25.18 -2.07
N PHE A 45 -0.48 -24.19 -2.86
CA PHE A 45 -0.06 -24.42 -4.25
C PHE A 45 1.21 -25.27 -4.35
N GLU A 46 2.17 -25.08 -3.45
CA GLU A 46 3.39 -25.90 -3.34
C GLU A 46 3.01 -27.39 -3.21
N HIS A 47 2.04 -27.70 -2.34
CA HIS A 47 1.56 -29.07 -2.16
C HIS A 47 0.78 -29.61 -3.36
N GLN A 48 0.01 -28.78 -4.08
CA GLN A 48 -0.79 -29.23 -5.23
C GLN A 48 0.03 -29.43 -6.50
N THR A 49 1.06 -28.60 -6.71
CA THR A 49 1.80 -28.53 -7.97
C THR A 49 3.17 -29.21 -7.90
N CYS A 50 3.70 -29.43 -6.69
CA CYS A 50 5.09 -29.88 -6.46
C CYS A 50 6.13 -28.94 -7.12
N ASP A 51 5.78 -27.66 -7.29
CA ASP A 51 6.65 -26.64 -7.87
C ASP A 51 7.83 -26.33 -6.94
N THR A 52 9.05 -26.40 -7.48
CA THR A 52 10.31 -26.18 -6.77
C THR A 52 10.62 -24.71 -6.50
N GLU A 53 9.98 -23.77 -7.19
CA GLU A 53 10.18 -22.33 -7.06
C GLU A 53 9.30 -21.71 -5.96
N LEU A 54 8.13 -22.30 -5.68
CA LEU A 54 7.20 -21.82 -4.64
C LEU A 54 7.81 -21.78 -3.22
N PRO A 55 8.67 -22.74 -2.80
CA PRO A 55 9.43 -22.65 -1.55
C PRO A 55 10.27 -21.37 -1.44
N GLU A 56 10.91 -20.93 -2.54
CA GLU A 56 11.71 -19.70 -2.53
C GLU A 56 10.83 -18.46 -2.34
N ILE A 57 9.72 -18.39 -3.08
CA ILE A 57 8.74 -17.30 -2.99
C ILE A 57 8.19 -17.20 -1.57
N ARG A 58 7.80 -18.35 -0.98
CA ARG A 58 7.34 -18.43 0.42
C ARG A 58 8.37 -17.88 1.39
N ASN A 59 9.64 -18.24 1.23
CA ASN A 59 10.71 -17.75 2.09
C ASN A 59 10.88 -16.23 1.97
N ARG A 60 10.81 -15.66 0.76
CA ARG A 60 10.90 -14.20 0.55
C ARG A 60 9.75 -13.45 1.24
N ILE A 61 8.54 -14.02 1.28
CA ILE A 61 7.36 -13.48 1.98
C ILE A 61 7.46 -13.64 3.50
N ARG A 62 8.03 -14.74 4.00
CA ARG A 62 8.05 -15.07 5.44
C ARG A 62 8.99 -14.17 6.25
N TYR A 63 10.12 -13.74 5.68
CA TYR A 63 11.20 -13.03 6.39
C TYR A 63 11.14 -11.50 6.27
N THR A 64 10.03 -10.90 5.85
CA THR A 64 9.88 -9.44 5.83
C THR A 64 9.52 -8.91 7.22
N CYS A 65 10.51 -8.85 8.12
CA CYS A 65 10.36 -8.36 9.50
C CYS A 65 9.94 -6.88 9.61
N ASN A 66 9.99 -6.13 8.50
CA ASN A 66 9.64 -4.72 8.41
C ASN A 66 8.54 -4.47 7.36
N SER A 67 7.64 -5.45 7.16
CA SER A 67 6.50 -5.26 6.26
C SER A 67 5.60 -4.15 6.80
N GLN A 68 5.17 -3.22 5.95
CA GLN A 68 4.27 -2.13 6.34
C GLN A 68 3.02 -2.13 5.47
N CYS A 69 1.91 -1.67 6.05
CA CYS A 69 0.70 -1.38 5.31
C CYS A 69 1.02 -0.33 4.23
N PRO A 70 0.44 -0.43 3.03
CA PRO A 70 0.64 0.59 2.00
C PRO A 70 0.25 1.99 2.48
N ASP A 71 1.14 2.95 2.23
CA ASP A 71 0.89 4.37 2.51
C ASP A 71 0.22 5.05 1.32
N ILE A 72 -0.67 5.99 1.59
CA ILE A 72 -1.23 6.89 0.58
C ILE A 72 -0.54 8.25 0.64
N TYR A 73 0.07 8.65 -0.47
CA TYR A 73 0.65 9.98 -0.65
C TYR A 73 -0.23 10.83 -1.56
N GLY A 74 -0.31 12.13 -1.25
CA GLY A 74 -0.96 13.11 -2.10
C GLY A 74 0.04 13.96 -2.84
N LEU A 75 0.41 13.59 -4.07
CA LEU A 75 1.33 14.42 -4.85
C LEU A 75 0.61 15.68 -5.36
N PRO A 76 1.15 16.88 -5.12
CA PRO A 76 0.55 18.12 -5.62
C PRO A 76 0.51 18.15 -7.16
N LYS A 77 -0.62 18.58 -7.73
CA LYS A 77 -0.78 18.85 -9.17
C LYS A 77 -0.92 20.35 -9.40
N ILE A 78 0.19 21.08 -9.23
CA ILE A 78 0.24 22.55 -9.32
C ILE A 78 -0.25 23.07 -10.69
N HIS A 79 -0.10 22.26 -11.75
CA HIS A 79 -0.49 22.60 -13.12
C HIS A 79 -1.98 22.36 -13.45
N LYS A 80 -2.80 21.82 -12.53
CA LYS A 80 -4.24 21.57 -12.76
C LYS A 80 -5.10 22.32 -11.73
N PRO A 81 -5.62 23.50 -12.08
CA PRO A 81 -6.57 24.22 -11.23
C PRO A 81 -7.76 23.31 -10.85
N GLY A 82 -8.17 23.32 -9.58
CA GLY A 82 -9.30 22.53 -9.09
C GLY A 82 -9.03 21.03 -8.85
N VAL A 83 -7.90 20.49 -9.30
CA VAL A 83 -7.47 19.10 -9.03
C VAL A 83 -6.08 19.11 -8.42
N PRO A 84 -5.93 19.54 -7.16
CA PRO A 84 -4.62 19.82 -6.59
C PRO A 84 -3.83 18.56 -6.21
N LEU A 85 -4.40 17.36 -6.34
CA LEU A 85 -3.77 16.14 -5.80
C LEU A 85 -3.80 14.94 -6.77
N ARG A 86 -2.71 14.17 -6.80
CA ARG A 86 -2.63 12.80 -7.33
C ARG A 86 -2.47 11.85 -6.14
N PRO A 87 -3.51 11.07 -5.75
CA PRO A 87 -3.30 10.01 -4.78
C PRO A 87 -2.38 8.94 -5.38
N VAL A 88 -1.39 8.52 -4.63
CA VAL A 88 -0.46 7.43 -4.98
C VAL A 88 -0.38 6.49 -3.80
N VAL A 89 -0.60 5.21 -4.04
CA VAL A 89 -0.38 4.16 -3.05
C VAL A 89 1.05 3.65 -3.20
N SER A 90 1.80 3.64 -2.12
CA SER A 90 3.16 3.10 -2.08
C SER A 90 3.14 1.68 -1.52
N SER A 91 3.67 0.75 -2.30
CA SER A 91 3.90 -0.64 -1.87
C SER A 91 5.35 -0.88 -1.45
N ILE A 92 6.12 0.18 -1.20
CA ILE A 92 7.48 0.10 -0.67
C ILE A 92 7.40 -0.59 0.69
N LYS A 93 8.23 -1.62 0.91
CA LYS A 93 8.21 -2.49 2.10
C LYS A 93 6.87 -3.22 2.33
N SER A 94 6.02 -3.37 1.31
CA SER A 94 4.89 -4.29 1.41
C SER A 94 5.35 -5.74 1.53
N VAL A 95 4.43 -6.63 1.91
CA VAL A 95 4.67 -8.08 2.01
C VAL A 95 5.30 -8.67 0.75
N THR A 96 4.94 -8.16 -0.43
CA THR A 96 5.41 -8.66 -1.73
C THR A 96 6.59 -7.87 -2.30
N SER A 97 7.11 -6.85 -1.58
CA SER A 97 8.18 -5.97 -2.09
C SER A 97 9.49 -6.67 -2.46
N ARG A 98 9.73 -7.88 -1.95
CA ARG A 98 10.93 -8.71 -2.24
C ARG A 98 10.70 -9.74 -3.36
N LEU A 99 9.54 -9.73 -4.00
CA LEU A 99 9.21 -10.62 -5.12
C LEU A 99 9.44 -9.97 -6.49
N ALA A 100 9.53 -8.64 -6.54
CA ALA A 100 9.77 -7.87 -7.75
C ALA A 100 11.26 -7.83 -8.15
#